data_AF-A0A819MXQ6-F1
#
_entry.id   AF-A0A819MXQ6-F1
#
_cell.length_a   1.000
_cell.length_b   1.000
_cell.length_c   1.000
_cell.angle_alpha   90.00
_cell.angle_beta   90.00
_cell.angle_gamma   90.00
#
_symmetry.space_group_name_H-M   'P 1'
#
loop_
_entity.id
_entity.type
_entity.pdbx_description
1 polymer ?
#
loop_
_entity_poly.entity_id
_entity_poly.type
_entity_poly.pdbx_seq_one_letter_code
_entity_poly.pdbx_strand_id
1 'polypeptide(L)'
;MKIAIEGCCHGELDRIYETINQIENEQKIKIDLLLICGDFQAVRNEHDLLSMAVPPKYRSMQDFWRYYSGEKRAPVLTIFIGGNHESSDFLLELPYGGWVAPNIFYMGYANVVNYNGLRIGGLSGIYKAHDYHSGHHELPPLDDKTIRSIYHIRSLDVFRTKQLQQGKIDIMISHDWPRGVVWYGDTQRLLQRKQYFQQDIYSNQLGSEPLEEVLLQVQPKYWFSAHLHVKFAALVEHTNGNLTHFLALDKCLPGRDFLQVLDVEPTSPSPSPTNRLCLDPEWLCILSKTDHLLHVQRTNTFLPSASQNSFIPQEDDYKKIHDDFSNTFEIPEVFEPTGPIYKPGSGNIPVDVEQLRKNNPQTELLCLMLGIRNPIDVILNRKIQLDQTD
;
A
#
# COMPACT_ATOMS: atom_id res chain seq x y z
N MET A 1 -15.78 12.23 8.79
CA MET A 1 -14.37 12.35 9.27
C MET A 1 -13.56 13.21 8.32
N LYS A 2 -12.56 13.95 8.83
CA LYS A 2 -11.65 14.77 8.03
C LYS A 2 -10.39 14.01 7.70
N ILE A 3 -10.20 13.67 6.43
CA ILE A 3 -9.08 12.86 5.95
C ILE A 3 -8.21 13.71 5.04
N ALA A 4 -6.91 13.77 5.35
CA ALA A 4 -5.92 14.31 4.44
C ALA A 4 -5.46 13.22 3.48
N ILE A 5 -5.52 13.50 2.17
CA ILE A 5 -5.02 12.64 1.12
C ILE A 5 -3.75 13.29 0.57
N GLU A 6 -2.67 12.52 0.47
CA GLU A 6 -1.37 12.94 -0.05
C GLU A 6 -0.98 12.07 -1.25
N GLY A 7 -0.35 12.69 -2.25
CA GLY A 7 0.10 12.03 -3.47
C GLY A 7 1.38 11.20 -3.27
N CYS A 8 2.52 11.71 -3.74
CA CYS A 8 3.83 11.07 -3.54
C CYS A 8 4.65 11.81 -2.47
N CYS A 9 5.00 11.10 -1.41
CA CYS A 9 5.69 11.67 -0.25
C CYS A 9 7.17 11.99 -0.51
N HIS A 10 7.92 11.10 -1.16
CA HIS A 10 9.36 11.15 -1.36
C HIS A 10 10.18 11.45 -0.08
N GLY A 11 9.71 10.94 1.05
CA GLY A 11 10.33 11.10 2.36
C GLY A 11 10.17 12.47 3.02
N GLU A 12 9.38 13.39 2.44
CA GLU A 12 9.16 14.76 2.96
C GLU A 12 8.09 14.81 4.08
N LEU A 13 8.15 13.85 5.01
CA LEU A 13 7.14 13.69 6.08
C LEU A 13 7.00 14.93 6.96
N ASP A 14 8.12 15.59 7.29
CA ASP A 14 8.09 16.79 8.12
C ASP A 14 7.24 17.88 7.46
N ARG A 15 7.43 18.10 6.16
CA ARG A 15 6.70 19.15 5.42
C ARG A 15 5.21 18.81 5.26
N ILE A 16 4.89 17.53 5.06
CA ILE A 16 3.50 17.07 5.00
C ILE A 16 2.80 17.32 6.34
N TYR A 17 3.43 16.94 7.46
CA TYR A 17 2.87 17.16 8.79
C TYR A 17 2.79 18.65 9.18
N GLU A 18 3.78 19.45 8.80
CA GLU A 18 3.74 20.92 8.95
C GLU A 18 2.56 21.52 8.18
N THR A 19 2.32 21.07 6.94
CA THR A 19 1.19 21.51 6.11
C THR A 19 -0.15 21.13 6.73
N ILE A 20 -0.27 19.92 7.26
CA ILE A 20 -1.47 19.45 8.00
C ILE A 20 -1.71 20.34 9.22
N ASN A 21 -0.68 20.60 10.02
CA ASN A 21 -0.79 21.47 11.19
C ASN A 21 -1.20 22.91 10.80
N GLN A 22 -0.66 23.45 9.71
CA GLN A 22 -1.07 24.76 9.21
C GLN A 22 -2.56 24.77 8.82
N ILE A 23 -3.03 23.76 8.10
CA ILE A 23 -4.44 23.62 7.71
C ILE A 23 -5.35 23.50 8.94
N GLU A 24 -5.00 22.66 9.92
CA GLU A 24 -5.76 22.51 11.17
C GLU A 24 -5.91 23.85 11.91
N ASN A 25 -4.83 24.62 12.01
CA ASN A 25 -4.81 25.91 12.71
C ASN A 25 -5.60 27.00 11.95
N GLU A 26 -5.40 27.11 10.64
CA GLU A 26 -6.07 28.13 9.82
C GLU A 26 -7.57 27.89 9.70
N GLN A 27 -7.97 26.64 9.48
CA GLN A 27 -9.37 26.28 9.28
C GLN A 27 -10.08 25.91 10.58
N LYS A 28 -9.35 25.82 11.70
CA LYS A 28 -9.86 25.40 13.02
C LYS A 28 -10.55 24.04 12.96
N ILE A 29 -9.89 23.10 12.30
CA ILE A 29 -10.34 21.71 12.14
C ILE A 29 -9.33 20.75 12.77
N LYS A 30 -9.75 19.51 13.01
CA LYS A 30 -8.85 18.39 13.30
C LYS A 30 -8.88 17.43 12.13
N ILE A 31 -7.72 17.01 11.65
CA ILE A 31 -7.55 15.95 10.67
C ILE A 31 -7.43 14.64 11.45
N ASP A 32 -8.32 13.70 11.14
CA ASP A 32 -8.46 12.42 11.83
C ASP A 32 -7.44 11.39 11.31
N LEU A 33 -7.14 11.46 10.00
CA LEU A 33 -6.36 10.46 9.29
C LEU A 33 -5.58 11.09 8.12
N LEU A 34 -4.35 10.63 7.88
CA LEU A 34 -3.57 10.89 6.68
C LEU A 34 -3.42 9.62 5.84
N LEU A 35 -3.76 9.70 4.57
CA LEU A 35 -3.56 8.64 3.57
C LEU A 35 -2.50 9.08 2.55
N ILE A 36 -1.40 8.33 2.44
CA ILE A 36 -0.32 8.58 1.47
C ILE A 36 -0.39 7.52 0.36
N CYS A 37 -0.49 7.99 -0.90
CA CYS A 37 -0.69 7.13 -2.07
C CYS A 37 0.62 6.52 -2.61
N GLY A 38 1.72 6.59 -1.86
CA GLY A 38 2.97 5.87 -2.14
C GLY A 38 4.18 6.77 -2.37
N ASP A 39 5.26 6.15 -2.84
CA ASP A 39 6.60 6.74 -2.83
C ASP A 39 6.92 7.31 -1.42
N PHE A 40 6.60 6.53 -0.39
CA PHE A 40 6.71 6.94 1.01
C PHE A 40 8.16 7.10 1.45
N GLN A 41 9.05 6.22 0.96
CA GLN A 41 10.48 6.22 1.25
C GLN A 41 10.77 5.98 2.75
N ALA A 42 10.33 4.82 3.26
CA ALA A 42 10.52 4.39 4.64
C ALA A 42 11.99 3.99 4.97
N VAL A 43 12.96 4.87 4.73
CA VAL A 43 14.39 4.58 4.90
C VAL A 43 14.80 4.69 6.37
N ARG A 44 15.25 3.58 6.98
CA ARG A 44 15.65 3.51 8.40
C ARG A 44 17.14 3.87 8.59
N ASN A 45 17.97 3.53 7.61
CA ASN A 45 19.43 3.69 7.61
C ASN A 45 20.01 3.75 6.19
N GLU A 46 21.33 3.96 6.07
CA GLU A 46 22.00 4.08 4.76
C GLU A 46 21.98 2.80 3.93
N HIS A 47 21.83 1.62 4.55
CA HIS A 47 21.73 0.36 3.82
C HIS A 47 20.41 0.28 3.05
N ASP A 48 19.30 0.72 3.66
CA ASP A 48 17.99 0.77 3.02
C ASP A 48 17.98 1.63 1.73
N LEU A 49 18.90 2.59 1.59
CA LEU A 49 19.06 3.35 0.35
C LEU A 49 19.53 2.47 -0.83
N LEU A 50 20.20 1.35 -0.55
CA LEU A 50 20.67 0.43 -1.58
C LEU A 50 19.51 -0.34 -2.22
N SER A 51 18.41 -0.56 -1.49
CA SER A 51 17.20 -1.20 -1.98
C SER A 51 16.26 -0.25 -2.72
N MET A 52 16.61 1.04 -2.84
CA MET A 52 15.82 2.01 -3.58
C MET A 52 16.16 2.00 -5.07
N ALA A 53 15.15 1.84 -5.93
CA ALA A 53 15.26 1.97 -7.38
C ALA A 53 15.38 3.44 -7.86
N VAL A 54 16.26 4.19 -7.21
CA VAL A 54 16.59 5.59 -7.47
C VAL A 54 18.07 5.67 -7.85
N PRO A 55 18.47 6.46 -8.86
CA PRO A 55 19.89 6.67 -9.17
C PRO A 55 20.68 7.14 -7.94
N PRO A 56 21.91 6.64 -7.69
CA PRO A 56 22.64 6.90 -6.44
C PRO A 56 22.73 8.37 -6.02
N LYS A 57 22.91 9.29 -6.99
CA LYS A 57 23.00 10.74 -6.76
C LYS A 57 21.73 11.40 -6.21
N TYR A 58 20.58 10.72 -6.27
CA TYR A 58 19.29 11.21 -5.79
C TYR A 58 18.80 10.49 -4.54
N ARG A 59 19.58 9.54 -4.00
CA ARG A 59 19.24 8.84 -2.75
C ARG A 59 19.54 9.75 -1.57
N SER A 60 18.59 9.86 -0.65
CA SER A 60 18.69 10.68 0.57
C SER A 60 17.98 9.96 1.71
N MET A 61 18.50 10.11 2.93
CA MET A 61 17.87 9.58 4.15
C MET A 61 16.49 10.21 4.42
N GLN A 62 16.28 11.44 3.97
CA GLN A 62 15.07 12.24 4.23
C GLN A 62 14.64 12.19 5.71
N ASP A 63 13.34 12.10 5.99
CA ASP A 63 12.80 12.33 7.33
C ASP A 63 12.49 11.06 8.12
N PHE A 64 12.14 9.95 7.43
CA PHE A 64 11.51 8.79 8.07
C PHE A 64 12.32 8.17 9.21
N TRP A 65 13.66 8.11 9.09
CA TRP A 65 14.52 7.52 10.13
C TRP A 65 14.34 8.16 11.52
N ARG A 66 13.91 9.43 11.60
CA ARG A 66 13.58 10.11 12.87
C ARG A 66 12.29 9.59 13.50
N TYR A 67 11.32 9.20 12.68
CA TYR A 67 10.08 8.57 13.14
C TYR A 67 10.32 7.11 13.54
N TYR A 68 11.11 6.39 12.74
CA TYR A 68 11.52 5.02 13.02
C TYR A 68 12.30 4.89 14.35
N SER A 69 13.22 5.82 14.61
CA SER A 69 14.04 5.83 15.84
C SER A 69 13.29 6.28 17.09
N GLY A 70 12.09 6.87 16.95
CA GLY A 70 11.36 7.49 18.04
C GLY A 70 11.81 8.91 18.40
N GLU A 71 12.73 9.52 17.65
CA GLU A 71 13.07 10.95 17.79
C GLU A 71 11.83 11.84 17.51
N LYS A 72 11.00 11.41 16.56
CA LYS A 72 9.71 12.02 16.22
C LYS A 72 8.58 11.00 16.30
N ARG A 73 7.36 11.50 16.49
CA ARG A 73 6.11 10.72 16.39
C ARG A 73 5.17 11.40 15.39
N ALA A 74 4.53 10.62 14.52
CA ALA A 74 3.55 11.18 13.58
C ALA A 74 2.38 11.82 14.35
N PRO A 75 2.03 13.10 14.07
CA PRO A 75 1.01 13.84 14.81
C PRO A 75 -0.43 13.42 14.48
N VAL A 76 -0.61 12.67 13.41
CA VAL A 76 -1.88 12.11 12.94
C VAL A 76 -1.64 10.67 12.47
N LEU A 77 -2.62 9.78 12.67
CA LEU A 77 -2.53 8.42 12.15
C LEU A 77 -2.27 8.49 10.65
N THR A 78 -1.19 7.86 10.22
CA THR A 78 -0.74 7.89 8.83
C THR A 78 -0.78 6.48 8.27
N ILE A 79 -1.58 6.26 7.24
CA ILE A 79 -1.64 4.99 6.51
C ILE A 79 -1.06 5.23 5.12
N PHE A 80 -0.21 4.33 4.65
CA PHE A 80 0.39 4.43 3.32
C PHE A 80 0.47 3.08 2.61
N ILE A 81 0.51 3.16 1.28
CA ILE A 81 0.86 2.04 0.38
C ILE A 81 2.26 2.28 -0.20
N GLY A 82 2.88 1.26 -0.78
CA GLY A 82 4.16 1.41 -1.49
C GLY A 82 3.98 2.00 -2.89
N GLY A 83 4.93 2.82 -3.34
CA GLY A 83 5.12 3.23 -4.72
C GLY A 83 6.29 2.50 -5.38
N ASN A 84 7.04 3.19 -6.24
CA ASN A 84 8.23 2.67 -6.91
C ASN A 84 9.56 3.24 -6.36
N HIS A 85 9.51 4.22 -5.47
CA HIS A 85 10.67 4.77 -4.77
C HIS A 85 10.61 4.47 -3.28
N GLU A 86 10.83 3.21 -2.94
CA GLU A 86 10.69 2.72 -1.57
C GLU A 86 11.98 2.13 -1.02
N SER A 87 12.08 2.11 0.32
CA SER A 87 12.96 1.16 1.00
C SER A 87 12.35 -0.24 0.90
N SER A 88 12.50 -0.85 -0.27
CA SER A 88 11.83 -2.11 -0.58
C SER A 88 12.28 -3.26 0.34
N ASP A 89 13.52 -3.27 0.83
CA ASP A 89 13.98 -4.29 1.78
C ASP A 89 13.22 -4.23 3.11
N PHE A 90 12.94 -3.02 3.62
CA PHE A 90 12.16 -2.88 4.85
C PHE A 90 10.68 -3.23 4.62
N LEU A 91 10.08 -2.73 3.53
CA LEU A 91 8.67 -2.99 3.24
C LEU A 91 8.40 -4.48 2.90
N LEU A 92 9.41 -5.20 2.41
CA LEU A 92 9.35 -6.65 2.16
C LEU A 92 9.00 -7.43 3.45
N GLU A 93 9.46 -6.96 4.62
CA GLU A 93 9.23 -7.60 5.92
C GLU A 93 7.74 -7.62 6.32
N LEU A 94 6.91 -6.79 5.69
CA LEU A 94 5.51 -6.53 6.03
C LEU A 94 4.56 -6.78 4.83
N PRO A 95 4.54 -8.00 4.24
CA PRO A 95 3.73 -8.29 3.05
C PRO A 95 2.22 -8.12 3.29
N TYR A 96 1.77 -8.32 4.54
CA TYR A 96 0.37 -8.15 4.97
C TYR A 96 0.12 -6.83 5.72
N GLY A 97 1.09 -5.92 5.72
CA GLY A 97 1.02 -4.64 6.42
C GLY A 97 1.43 -4.70 7.89
N GLY A 98 1.64 -3.53 8.48
CA GLY A 98 2.09 -3.39 9.87
C GLY A 98 2.57 -1.98 10.19
N TRP A 99 2.81 -1.72 11.47
CA TRP A 99 3.41 -0.48 11.95
C TRP A 99 4.88 -0.43 11.52
N VAL A 100 5.26 0.63 10.81
CA VAL A 100 6.66 0.90 10.43
C VAL A 100 7.33 1.91 11.37
N ALA A 101 6.52 2.65 12.12
CA ALA A 101 6.88 3.55 13.19
C ALA A 101 5.62 3.83 14.03
N PRO A 102 5.72 4.40 15.25
CA PRO A 102 4.54 4.74 16.03
C PRO A 102 3.60 5.68 15.25
N ASN A 103 2.34 5.28 15.11
CA ASN A 103 1.29 6.03 14.41
C ASN A 103 1.46 6.11 12.87
N ILE A 104 2.33 5.26 12.28
CA ILE A 104 2.52 5.13 10.82
C ILE A 104 2.37 3.65 10.42
N PHE A 105 1.34 3.34 9.62
CA PHE A 105 0.97 2.00 9.21
C PHE A 105 1.15 1.79 7.70
N TYR A 106 1.91 0.75 7.33
CA TYR A 106 2.05 0.30 5.95
C TYR A 106 0.97 -0.73 5.63
N MET A 107 0.32 -0.61 4.47
CA MET A 107 -0.73 -1.53 4.02
C MET A 107 -0.21 -2.88 3.50
N GLY A 108 1.10 -3.10 3.33
CA GLY A 108 1.58 -4.32 2.69
C GLY A 108 1.38 -4.31 1.17
N TYR A 109 1.46 -5.47 0.52
CA TYR A 109 1.26 -5.57 -0.93
C TYR A 109 -0.19 -5.23 -1.34
N ALA A 110 -1.15 -5.76 -0.58
CA ALA A 110 -2.54 -5.35 -0.62
C ALA A 110 -3.18 -5.63 0.75
N ASN A 111 -4.11 -4.78 1.20
CA ASN A 111 -4.82 -4.95 2.46
C ASN A 111 -6.13 -4.16 2.52
N VAL A 112 -7.01 -4.52 3.44
CA VAL A 112 -8.14 -3.69 3.87
C VAL A 112 -8.08 -3.53 5.39
N VAL A 113 -8.15 -2.29 5.84
CA VAL A 113 -8.19 -1.94 7.27
C VAL A 113 -9.41 -1.11 7.58
N ASN A 114 -9.83 -1.14 8.84
CA ASN A 114 -10.96 -0.41 9.35
C ASN A 114 -10.51 0.69 10.30
N TYR A 115 -11.03 1.91 10.11
CA TYR A 115 -10.80 3.02 11.03
C TYR A 115 -12.11 3.78 11.25
N ASN A 116 -12.66 3.71 12.47
CA ASN A 116 -13.93 4.36 12.83
C ASN A 116 -15.10 4.05 11.85
N GLY A 117 -15.15 2.83 11.35
CA GLY A 117 -16.17 2.37 10.38
C GLY A 117 -15.83 2.65 8.92
N LEU A 118 -14.77 3.39 8.61
CA LEU A 118 -14.25 3.49 7.24
C LEU A 118 -13.52 2.21 6.88
N ARG A 119 -13.92 1.58 5.77
CA ARG A 119 -13.18 0.48 5.14
C ARG A 119 -12.23 1.03 4.10
N ILE A 120 -10.93 0.86 4.34
CA ILE A 120 -9.86 1.44 3.54
C ILE A 120 -9.05 0.32 2.91
N GLY A 121 -9.17 0.14 1.60
CA GLY A 121 -8.37 -0.79 0.82
C GLY A 121 -7.13 -0.11 0.22
N GLY A 122 -6.04 -0.85 0.12
CA GLY A 122 -4.79 -0.38 -0.47
C GLY A 122 -4.15 -1.46 -1.35
N LEU A 123 -3.56 -1.04 -2.47
CA LEU A 123 -2.78 -1.91 -3.35
C LEU A 123 -1.48 -1.19 -3.73
N SER A 124 -0.36 -1.74 -3.27
CA SER A 124 0.97 -1.15 -3.39
C SER A 124 1.61 -1.44 -4.75
N GLY A 125 2.44 -0.51 -5.21
CA GLY A 125 3.31 -0.68 -6.36
C GLY A 125 2.79 -0.13 -7.68
N ILE A 126 3.51 -0.43 -8.76
CA ILE A 126 3.19 -0.03 -10.13
C ILE A 126 3.03 -1.24 -11.05
N TYR A 127 2.29 -1.10 -12.14
CA TYR A 127 2.06 -2.22 -13.05
C TYR A 127 3.19 -2.39 -14.08
N LYS A 128 3.69 -3.62 -14.20
CA LYS A 128 4.51 -4.09 -15.32
C LYS A 128 4.07 -5.49 -15.76
N ALA A 129 3.60 -5.59 -17.00
CA ALA A 129 3.06 -6.82 -17.56
C ALA A 129 4.00 -8.03 -17.45
N HIS A 130 5.32 -7.83 -17.57
CA HIS A 130 6.30 -8.92 -17.55
C HIS A 130 6.51 -9.57 -16.17
N ASP A 131 6.15 -8.88 -15.08
CA ASP A 131 6.25 -9.44 -13.71
C ASP A 131 4.89 -9.79 -13.11
N TYR A 132 3.78 -9.32 -13.71
CA TYR A 132 2.43 -9.42 -13.14
C TYR A 132 2.00 -10.84 -12.78
N HIS A 133 2.28 -11.82 -13.65
CA HIS A 133 1.92 -13.22 -13.42
C HIS A 133 2.94 -13.99 -12.57
N SER A 134 4.05 -13.38 -12.18
CA SER A 134 5.03 -14.01 -11.31
C SER A 134 4.60 -13.96 -9.84
N GLY A 135 5.28 -14.74 -9.01
CA GLY A 135 5.24 -14.58 -7.56
C GLY A 135 6.21 -13.50 -7.08
N HIS A 136 5.99 -13.03 -5.84
CA HIS A 136 7.02 -12.29 -5.10
C HIS A 136 8.14 -13.26 -4.72
N HIS A 137 9.33 -13.04 -5.28
CA HIS A 137 10.47 -13.97 -5.20
C HIS A 137 11.76 -13.25 -4.75
N GLU A 138 11.68 -11.94 -4.60
CA GLU A 138 12.75 -11.03 -4.25
C GLU A 138 13.20 -11.25 -2.80
N LEU A 139 14.51 -11.26 -2.59
CA LEU A 139 15.11 -11.31 -1.26
C LEU A 139 16.40 -10.48 -1.25
N PRO A 140 16.71 -9.79 -0.14
CA PRO A 140 17.97 -9.08 0.01
C PRO A 140 19.20 -10.01 -0.07
N PRO A 141 20.35 -9.53 -0.58
CA PRO A 141 20.51 -8.23 -1.22
C PRO A 141 19.87 -8.20 -2.62
N LEU A 142 19.21 -7.09 -2.97
CA LEU A 142 18.58 -6.92 -4.28
C LEU A 142 19.61 -6.60 -5.37
N ASP A 143 19.36 -7.12 -6.57
CA ASP A 143 20.12 -6.81 -7.78
C ASP A 143 19.35 -5.79 -8.66
N ASP A 144 19.94 -5.39 -9.78
CA ASP A 144 19.31 -4.42 -10.70
C ASP A 144 17.93 -4.85 -11.22
N LYS A 145 17.61 -6.15 -11.25
CA LYS A 145 16.30 -6.65 -11.67
C LYS A 145 15.35 -6.70 -10.48
N THR A 146 15.76 -7.31 -9.36
CA THR A 146 14.89 -7.50 -8.20
C THR A 146 14.58 -6.20 -7.47
N ILE A 147 15.47 -5.21 -7.52
CA ILE A 147 15.21 -3.85 -7.01
C ILE A 147 14.04 -3.18 -7.75
N ARG A 148 13.73 -3.61 -8.98
CA ARG A 148 12.60 -3.10 -9.77
C ARG A 148 11.36 -3.98 -9.61
N SER A 149 11.53 -5.29 -9.72
CA SER A 149 10.39 -6.21 -9.69
C SER A 149 9.70 -6.25 -8.33
N ILE A 150 10.39 -5.98 -7.22
CA ILE A 150 9.85 -6.02 -5.84
C ILE A 150 8.64 -5.11 -5.63
N TYR A 151 8.56 -3.96 -6.31
CA TYR A 151 7.43 -3.03 -6.20
C TYR A 151 6.44 -3.15 -7.36
N HIS A 152 6.60 -4.13 -8.26
CA HIS A 152 5.59 -4.35 -9.30
C HIS A 152 4.36 -5.05 -8.73
N ILE A 153 3.18 -4.68 -9.18
CA ILE A 153 1.92 -5.33 -8.79
C ILE A 153 1.93 -6.80 -9.25
N ARG A 154 1.48 -7.73 -8.39
CA ARG A 154 1.28 -9.14 -8.74
C ARG A 154 -0.19 -9.51 -8.89
N SER A 155 -0.45 -10.48 -9.75
CA SER A 155 -1.78 -11.01 -10.04
C SER A 155 -2.50 -11.56 -8.82
N LEU A 156 -1.78 -12.12 -7.84
CA LEU A 156 -2.38 -12.62 -6.60
C LEU A 156 -2.98 -11.51 -5.74
N ASP A 157 -2.27 -10.38 -5.64
CA ASP A 157 -2.72 -9.22 -4.85
C ASP A 157 -3.98 -8.60 -5.47
N VAL A 158 -4.00 -8.50 -6.80
CA VAL A 158 -5.17 -8.06 -7.58
C VAL A 158 -6.32 -9.05 -7.45
N PHE A 159 -6.06 -10.35 -7.57
CA PHE A 159 -7.07 -11.40 -7.45
C PHE A 159 -7.76 -11.34 -6.08
N ARG A 160 -6.99 -11.28 -4.99
CA ARG A 160 -7.52 -11.12 -3.63
C ARG A 160 -8.40 -9.88 -3.51
N THR A 161 -7.93 -8.74 -4.03
CA THR A 161 -8.67 -7.47 -3.97
C THR A 161 -9.99 -7.54 -4.73
N LYS A 162 -10.04 -8.24 -5.88
CA LYS A 162 -11.27 -8.44 -6.66
C LYS A 162 -12.32 -9.31 -5.97
N GLN A 163 -11.98 -10.00 -4.87
CA GLN A 163 -12.94 -10.78 -4.09
C GLN A 163 -13.74 -9.96 -3.09
N LEU A 164 -13.37 -8.69 -2.88
CA LEU A 164 -14.11 -7.78 -2.01
C LEU A 164 -15.53 -7.54 -2.54
N GLN A 165 -16.48 -7.45 -1.63
CA GLN A 165 -17.86 -7.13 -1.96
C GLN A 165 -17.98 -5.76 -2.63
N GLN A 166 -18.63 -5.77 -3.79
CA GLN A 166 -18.89 -4.59 -4.60
C GLN A 166 -19.63 -3.51 -3.82
N GLY A 167 -19.13 -2.27 -3.87
CA GLY A 167 -19.75 -1.10 -3.25
C GLY A 167 -19.67 -1.07 -1.72
N LYS A 168 -18.85 -1.93 -1.10
CA LYS A 168 -18.67 -2.00 0.36
C LYS A 168 -17.37 -1.38 0.86
N ILE A 169 -16.49 -0.93 -0.03
CA ILE A 169 -15.24 -0.24 0.32
C ILE A 169 -15.47 1.28 0.22
N ASP A 170 -15.12 2.00 1.28
CA ASP A 170 -15.26 3.46 1.29
C ASP A 170 -14.15 4.12 0.49
N ILE A 171 -12.90 3.69 0.72
CA ILE A 171 -11.71 4.27 0.10
C ILE A 171 -10.83 3.14 -0.44
N MET A 172 -10.43 3.25 -1.70
CA MET A 172 -9.34 2.45 -2.27
C MET A 172 -8.16 3.36 -2.61
N ILE A 173 -6.95 2.90 -2.36
CA ILE A 173 -5.70 3.64 -2.63
C ILE A 173 -4.80 2.79 -3.53
N SER A 174 -4.24 3.39 -4.57
CA SER A 174 -3.23 2.78 -5.43
C SER A 174 -2.19 3.81 -5.86
N HIS A 175 -0.93 3.40 -6.08
CA HIS A 175 0.08 4.38 -6.49
C HIS A 175 -0.14 4.80 -7.95
N ASP A 176 -0.15 3.81 -8.85
CA ASP A 176 -0.57 3.99 -10.25
C ASP A 176 -2.06 4.32 -10.37
N TRP A 177 -2.43 4.97 -11.46
CA TRP A 177 -3.84 5.23 -11.78
C TRP A 177 -4.49 4.00 -12.38
N PRO A 178 -5.78 3.72 -12.09
CA PRO A 178 -6.57 2.81 -12.90
C PRO A 178 -6.54 3.26 -14.37
N ARG A 179 -6.22 2.34 -15.27
CA ARG A 179 -6.19 2.65 -16.70
C ARG A 179 -7.56 3.13 -17.17
N GLY A 180 -7.57 4.08 -18.10
CA GLY A 180 -8.80 4.64 -18.67
C GLY A 180 -9.55 5.64 -17.78
N VAL A 181 -9.15 5.82 -16.51
CA VAL A 181 -9.82 6.76 -15.57
C VAL A 181 -9.84 8.21 -16.08
N VAL A 182 -8.88 8.57 -16.95
CA VAL A 182 -8.82 9.89 -17.59
C VAL A 182 -10.09 10.24 -18.36
N TRP A 183 -10.77 9.26 -18.94
CA TRP A 183 -11.98 9.46 -19.73
C TRP A 183 -13.20 9.87 -18.90
N TYR A 184 -13.10 9.76 -17.57
CA TYR A 184 -14.13 10.15 -16.61
C TYR A 184 -13.89 11.55 -16.00
N GLY A 185 -12.91 12.29 -16.51
CA GLY A 185 -12.59 13.66 -16.08
C GLY A 185 -12.20 14.56 -17.24
N ASP A 186 -11.59 15.72 -16.92
CA ASP A 186 -11.19 16.71 -17.93
C ASP A 186 -9.85 16.32 -18.60
N THR A 187 -9.92 15.37 -19.53
CA THR A 187 -8.76 14.89 -20.30
C THR A 187 -8.09 16.02 -21.08
N GLN A 188 -8.86 16.99 -21.60
CA GLN A 188 -8.30 18.10 -22.36
C GLN A 188 -7.40 18.98 -21.49
N ARG A 189 -7.86 19.33 -20.28
CA ARG A 189 -7.03 20.06 -19.31
C ARG A 189 -5.82 19.26 -18.85
N LEU A 190 -5.95 17.94 -18.68
CA LEU A 190 -4.82 17.07 -18.37
C LEU A 190 -3.75 17.15 -19.47
N LEU A 191 -4.15 17.02 -20.74
CA LEU A 191 -3.24 17.08 -21.89
C LEU A 191 -2.63 18.48 -22.09
N GLN A 192 -3.32 19.55 -21.72
CA GLN A 192 -2.73 20.89 -21.69
C GLN A 192 -1.55 20.99 -20.71
N ARG A 193 -1.64 20.32 -19.55
CA ARG A 193 -0.57 20.28 -18.54
C ARG A 193 0.52 19.24 -18.86
N LYS A 194 0.14 18.13 -19.48
CA LYS A 194 0.94 16.91 -19.65
C LYS A 194 0.80 16.36 -21.07
N GLN A 195 1.21 17.14 -22.06
CA GLN A 195 1.04 16.82 -23.49
C GLN A 195 1.60 15.43 -23.87
N TYR A 196 2.67 14.99 -23.21
CA TYR A 196 3.30 13.70 -23.48
C TYR A 196 2.44 12.48 -23.09
N PHE A 197 1.37 12.65 -22.29
CA PHE A 197 0.41 11.58 -22.03
C PHE A 197 -0.50 11.27 -23.22
N GLN A 198 -0.53 12.12 -24.25
CA GLN A 198 -1.46 11.98 -25.37
C GLN A 198 -1.38 10.59 -26.02
N GLN A 199 -0.17 10.13 -26.33
CA GLN A 199 0.01 8.83 -26.98
C GLN A 199 -0.48 7.69 -26.10
N ASP A 200 -0.09 7.68 -24.82
CA ASP A 200 -0.44 6.61 -23.87
C ASP A 200 -1.95 6.60 -23.54
N ILE A 201 -2.60 7.75 -23.52
CA ILE A 201 -4.05 7.85 -23.34
C ILE A 201 -4.79 7.24 -24.54
N TYR A 202 -4.43 7.65 -25.77
CA TYR A 202 -5.11 7.18 -26.98
C TYR A 202 -4.77 5.73 -27.35
N SER A 203 -3.60 5.22 -26.93
CA SER A 203 -3.22 3.81 -27.10
C SER A 203 -3.72 2.92 -25.97
N ASN A 204 -4.44 3.47 -24.99
CA ASN A 204 -4.93 2.78 -23.80
C ASN A 204 -3.82 2.09 -23.00
N GLN A 205 -2.74 2.84 -22.74
CA GLN A 205 -1.55 2.41 -21.99
C GLN A 205 -1.27 3.28 -20.76
N LEU A 206 -1.91 4.45 -20.62
CA LEU A 206 -1.73 5.28 -19.43
C LEU A 206 -2.44 4.64 -18.22
N GLY A 207 -1.66 4.29 -17.20
CA GLY A 207 -2.14 3.69 -15.96
C GLY A 207 -2.04 2.16 -15.96
N SER A 208 -2.70 1.55 -15.00
CA SER A 208 -2.62 0.12 -14.69
C SER A 208 -3.93 -0.58 -15.07
N GLU A 209 -3.82 -1.54 -15.99
CA GLU A 209 -4.91 -2.41 -16.40
C GLU A 209 -5.45 -3.25 -15.23
N PRO A 210 -4.62 -3.90 -14.39
CA PRO A 210 -5.15 -4.60 -13.23
C PRO A 210 -5.92 -3.71 -12.24
N LEU A 211 -5.53 -2.43 -12.10
CA LEU A 211 -6.24 -1.49 -11.24
C LEU A 211 -7.57 -1.03 -11.85
N GLU A 212 -7.68 -0.96 -13.18
CA GLU A 212 -8.96 -0.77 -13.87
C GLU A 212 -9.92 -1.92 -13.54
N GLU A 213 -9.46 -3.18 -13.59
CA GLU A 213 -10.28 -4.33 -13.22
C GLU A 213 -10.77 -4.27 -11.78
N VAL A 214 -9.90 -3.89 -10.83
CA VAL A 214 -10.26 -3.72 -9.42
C VAL A 214 -11.27 -2.59 -9.25
N LEU A 215 -11.07 -1.44 -9.90
CA LEU A 215 -11.99 -0.30 -9.85
C LEU A 215 -13.40 -0.69 -10.29
N LEU A 216 -13.51 -1.39 -11.44
CA LEU A 216 -14.80 -1.79 -12.00
C LEU A 216 -15.48 -2.91 -11.19
N GLN A 217 -14.70 -3.80 -10.56
CA GLN A 217 -15.21 -4.91 -9.75
C GLN A 217 -15.63 -4.46 -8.35
N VAL A 218 -14.76 -3.75 -7.63
CA VAL A 218 -14.95 -3.39 -6.22
C VAL A 218 -15.82 -2.14 -6.07
N GLN A 219 -15.74 -1.20 -7.01
CA GLN A 219 -16.55 0.03 -7.05
C GLN A 219 -16.54 0.81 -5.72
N PRO A 220 -15.36 1.16 -5.20
CA PRO A 220 -15.26 1.89 -3.95
C PRO A 220 -15.88 3.29 -4.06
N LYS A 221 -16.29 3.89 -2.95
CA LYS A 221 -16.87 5.24 -2.95
C LYS A 221 -15.85 6.29 -3.41
N TYR A 222 -14.60 6.15 -2.96
CA TYR A 222 -13.46 6.97 -3.35
C TYR A 222 -12.31 6.11 -3.86
N TRP A 223 -11.58 6.63 -4.84
CA TRP A 223 -10.32 6.07 -5.29
C TRP A 223 -9.23 7.15 -5.32
N PHE A 224 -8.13 6.93 -4.62
CA PHE A 224 -7.02 7.88 -4.54
C PHE A 224 -5.74 7.32 -5.17
N SER A 225 -5.06 8.15 -5.97
CA SER A 225 -3.81 7.77 -6.64
C SER A 225 -2.75 8.87 -6.72
N ALA A 226 -1.54 8.51 -7.15
CA ALA A 226 -0.42 9.43 -7.30
C ALA A 226 0.40 9.13 -8.56
N HIS A 227 1.72 8.99 -8.45
CA HIS A 227 2.70 8.60 -9.47
C HIS A 227 2.90 9.58 -10.65
N LEU A 228 1.82 10.01 -11.31
CA LEU A 228 1.87 10.81 -12.54
C LEU A 228 2.17 12.30 -12.30
N HIS A 229 2.33 12.72 -11.05
CA HIS A 229 2.72 14.08 -10.64
C HIS A 229 1.85 15.16 -11.29
N VAL A 230 0.53 15.00 -11.15
CA VAL A 230 -0.49 15.94 -11.60
C VAL A 230 -1.79 15.69 -10.83
N LYS A 231 -2.39 16.77 -10.33
CA LYS A 231 -3.75 16.68 -9.79
C LYS A 231 -4.76 16.45 -10.90
N PHE A 232 -5.60 15.44 -10.71
CA PHE A 232 -6.69 15.09 -11.62
C PHE A 232 -7.86 14.53 -10.84
N ALA A 233 -9.07 14.97 -11.18
CA ALA A 233 -10.29 14.49 -10.56
C ALA A 233 -11.22 13.95 -11.64
N ALA A 234 -11.89 12.85 -11.35
CA ALA A 234 -12.83 12.19 -12.24
C ALA A 234 -13.99 11.58 -11.45
N LEU A 235 -15.12 11.39 -12.13
CA LEU A 235 -16.30 10.74 -11.57
C LEU A 235 -16.59 9.50 -12.41
N VAL A 236 -16.28 8.33 -11.88
CA VAL A 236 -16.46 7.05 -12.57
C VAL A 236 -17.88 6.57 -12.30
N GLU A 237 -18.71 6.57 -13.34
CA GLU A 237 -20.05 6.01 -13.29
C GLU A 237 -20.00 4.53 -13.69
N HIS A 238 -20.40 3.66 -12.77
CA HIS A 238 -20.47 2.23 -12.97
C HIS A 238 -21.78 1.83 -13.64
N THR A 239 -21.81 0.66 -14.28
CA THR A 239 -22.97 0.18 -15.05
C THR A 239 -24.26 0.00 -14.24
N ASN A 240 -24.15 -0.15 -12.91
CA ASN A 240 -25.27 -0.25 -11.98
C ASN A 240 -25.68 1.11 -11.37
N GLY A 241 -25.08 2.21 -11.81
CA GLY A 241 -25.32 3.57 -11.30
C GLY A 241 -24.52 3.94 -10.06
N ASN A 242 -23.68 3.04 -9.53
CA ASN A 242 -22.73 3.41 -8.47
C ASN A 242 -21.74 4.45 -9.01
N LEU A 243 -21.25 5.30 -8.13
CA LEU A 243 -20.26 6.32 -8.45
C LEU A 243 -18.99 6.12 -7.63
N THR A 244 -17.84 6.19 -8.29
CA THR A 244 -16.54 6.32 -7.62
C THR A 244 -15.95 7.70 -7.88
N HIS A 245 -15.64 8.41 -6.81
CA HIS A 245 -14.93 9.68 -6.86
C HIS A 245 -13.42 9.43 -6.94
N PHE A 246 -12.83 9.65 -8.10
CA PHE A 246 -11.39 9.51 -8.30
C PHE A 246 -10.67 10.83 -8.07
N LEU A 247 -9.58 10.79 -7.32
CA LEU A 247 -8.65 11.91 -7.16
C LEU A 247 -7.21 11.42 -7.20
N ALA A 248 -6.43 11.98 -8.11
CA ALA A 248 -4.98 11.88 -8.09
C ALA A 248 -4.33 13.19 -7.66
N LEU A 249 -3.20 13.09 -6.98
CA LEU A 249 -2.45 14.24 -6.45
C LEU A 249 -0.99 14.25 -6.93
N ASP A 250 -0.37 15.43 -6.84
CA ASP A 250 1.04 15.64 -7.18
C ASP A 250 1.96 15.23 -6.01
N LYS A 251 3.27 15.40 -6.16
CA LYS A 251 4.25 15.17 -5.09
C LYS A 251 4.51 16.42 -4.25
N CYS A 252 4.99 16.22 -3.02
CA CYS A 252 5.29 17.29 -2.06
C CYS A 252 6.40 18.24 -2.56
N LEU A 253 6.02 19.25 -3.36
CA LEU A 253 6.91 20.28 -3.89
C LEU A 253 6.22 21.65 -3.85
N PRO A 254 7.01 22.76 -3.80
CA PRO A 254 6.44 24.11 -3.78
C PRO A 254 5.48 24.38 -4.95
N GLY A 255 4.30 24.91 -4.63
CA GLY A 255 3.27 25.28 -5.60
C GLY A 255 2.59 24.09 -6.30
N ARG A 256 2.72 22.87 -5.76
CA ARG A 256 2.06 21.68 -6.29
C ARG A 256 0.85 21.28 -5.46
N ASP A 257 -0.11 20.66 -6.14
CA ASP A 257 -1.34 20.15 -5.54
C ASP A 257 -1.11 18.74 -4.94
N PHE A 258 -0.28 18.65 -3.90
CA PHE A 258 0.16 17.35 -3.36
C PHE A 258 -0.70 16.81 -2.21
N LEU A 259 -1.49 17.68 -1.57
CA LEU A 259 -2.34 17.34 -0.43
C LEU A 259 -3.73 17.94 -0.60
N GLN A 260 -4.76 17.17 -0.25
CA GLN A 260 -6.15 17.63 -0.20
C GLN A 260 -6.87 17.03 1.01
N VAL A 261 -7.59 17.87 1.76
CA VAL A 261 -8.44 17.43 2.87
C VAL A 261 -9.87 17.23 2.38
N LEU A 262 -10.46 16.10 2.74
CA LEU A 262 -11.82 15.71 2.38
C LEU A 262 -12.63 15.37 3.63
N ASP A 263 -13.92 15.70 3.62
CA ASP A 263 -14.90 15.16 4.56
C ASP A 263 -15.44 13.84 3.99
N VAL A 264 -15.12 12.73 4.66
CA VAL A 264 -15.52 11.38 4.23
C VAL A 264 -16.35 10.73 5.33
N GLU A 265 -17.53 10.25 4.95
CA GLU A 265 -18.46 9.56 5.83
C GLU A 265 -18.48 8.05 5.54
N PRO A 266 -18.29 7.20 6.56
CA PRO A 266 -18.30 5.76 6.39
C PRO A 266 -19.67 5.26 5.92
N THR A 267 -19.66 4.28 5.03
CA THR A 267 -20.89 3.66 4.53
C THR A 267 -21.63 2.91 5.63
N SER A 268 -20.89 2.34 6.60
CA SER A 268 -21.42 1.71 7.80
C SER A 268 -20.80 2.37 9.03
N PRO A 269 -21.43 3.42 9.58
CA PRO A 269 -20.89 4.13 10.74
C PRO A 269 -20.72 3.19 11.94
N SER A 270 -19.57 3.27 12.62
CA SER A 270 -19.40 2.58 13.89
C SER A 270 -20.24 3.28 14.97
N PRO A 271 -21.10 2.55 15.73
CA PRO A 271 -21.87 3.13 16.82
C PRO A 271 -20.98 3.61 17.99
N SER A 272 -19.73 3.17 18.04
CA SER A 272 -18.72 3.49 19.05
C SER A 272 -17.33 3.60 18.38
N PRO A 273 -16.96 4.78 17.85
CA PRO A 273 -15.65 4.99 17.24
C PRO A 273 -14.56 4.87 18.32
N THR A 274 -13.62 3.96 18.13
CA THR A 274 -12.51 3.73 19.06
C THR A 274 -11.30 4.60 18.75
N ASN A 275 -11.27 5.27 17.59
CA ASN A 275 -10.09 5.92 17.01
C ASN A 275 -8.89 4.96 16.89
N ARG A 276 -9.15 3.67 16.72
CA ARG A 276 -8.15 2.62 16.55
C ARG A 276 -8.23 2.03 15.16
N LEU A 277 -7.07 1.61 14.65
CA LEU A 277 -6.98 0.86 13.42
C LEU A 277 -7.32 -0.60 13.70
N CYS A 278 -8.15 -1.21 12.86
CA CYS A 278 -8.58 -2.58 13.00
C CYS A 278 -8.32 -3.36 11.71
N LEU A 279 -8.05 -4.65 11.83
CA LEU A 279 -8.08 -5.60 10.72
C LEU A 279 -9.51 -5.69 10.14
N ASP A 280 -9.60 -6.01 8.85
CA ASP A 280 -10.88 -6.21 8.18
C ASP A 280 -11.26 -7.69 8.11
N PRO A 281 -12.38 -8.12 8.70
CA PRO A 281 -12.77 -9.54 8.70
C PRO A 281 -12.96 -10.14 7.31
N GLU A 282 -13.51 -9.38 6.34
CA GLU A 282 -13.67 -9.86 4.96
C GLU A 282 -12.30 -10.09 4.32
N TRP A 283 -11.35 -9.17 4.53
CA TRP A 283 -9.99 -9.33 4.04
C TRP A 283 -9.26 -10.52 4.66
N LEU A 284 -9.42 -10.75 5.97
CA LEU A 284 -8.86 -11.92 6.66
C LEU A 284 -9.42 -13.23 6.09
N CYS A 285 -10.72 -13.29 5.80
CA CYS A 285 -11.33 -14.41 5.09
C CYS A 285 -10.69 -14.63 3.71
N ILE A 286 -10.55 -13.56 2.92
CA ILE A 286 -9.93 -13.63 1.58
C ILE A 286 -8.49 -14.14 1.67
N LEU A 287 -7.69 -13.62 2.60
CA LEU A 287 -6.32 -14.08 2.83
C LEU A 287 -6.27 -15.57 3.17
N SER A 288 -7.12 -16.04 4.09
CA SER A 288 -7.18 -17.44 4.49
C SER A 288 -7.59 -18.35 3.33
N LYS A 289 -8.66 -18.01 2.60
CA LYS A 289 -9.16 -18.80 1.45
C LYS A 289 -8.20 -18.85 0.28
N THR A 290 -7.37 -17.83 0.12
CA THR A 290 -6.42 -17.72 -1.01
C THR A 290 -4.98 -18.03 -0.61
N ASP A 291 -4.71 -18.47 0.62
CA ASP A 291 -3.35 -18.79 1.06
C ASP A 291 -2.70 -19.80 0.12
N HIS A 292 -3.39 -20.88 -0.21
CA HIS A 292 -2.88 -21.96 -1.09
C HIS A 292 -2.46 -21.48 -2.50
N LEU A 293 -2.93 -20.31 -2.94
CA LEU A 293 -2.56 -19.68 -4.22
C LEU A 293 -1.25 -18.89 -4.13
N LEU A 294 -0.69 -18.68 -2.93
CA LEU A 294 0.60 -18.02 -2.74
C LEU A 294 1.70 -18.77 -3.51
N HIS A 295 2.29 -18.03 -4.45
CA HIS A 295 3.39 -18.45 -5.30
C HIS A 295 4.52 -17.44 -5.16
N VAL A 296 5.76 -17.95 -5.01
CA VAL A 296 6.93 -17.13 -4.70
C VAL A 296 8.09 -17.30 -5.69
N GLN A 297 7.76 -17.66 -6.94
CA GLN A 297 8.76 -17.87 -7.99
C GLN A 297 8.59 -16.86 -9.11
N ARG A 298 9.66 -16.62 -9.86
CA ARG A 298 9.64 -15.81 -11.08
C ARG A 298 8.95 -16.46 -12.29
N THR A 299 8.24 -17.57 -12.08
CA THR A 299 7.49 -18.25 -13.14
C THR A 299 6.06 -17.73 -13.19
N ASN A 300 5.51 -17.62 -14.40
CA ASN A 300 4.13 -17.24 -14.58
C ASN A 300 3.20 -18.29 -13.95
N THR A 301 2.31 -17.81 -13.10
CA THR A 301 1.21 -18.58 -12.50
C THR A 301 -0.10 -18.00 -12.96
N PHE A 302 -1.02 -18.89 -13.34
CA PHE A 302 -2.38 -18.51 -13.69
C PHE A 302 -3.29 -18.81 -12.51
N LEU A 303 -4.02 -17.79 -12.07
CA LEU A 303 -4.98 -17.91 -10.98
C LEU A 303 -6.31 -18.44 -11.51
N PRO A 304 -7.15 -19.04 -10.64
CA PRO A 304 -8.50 -19.43 -11.01
C PRO A 304 -9.30 -18.25 -11.58
N SER A 305 -10.29 -18.56 -12.42
CA SER A 305 -11.20 -17.52 -12.90
C SER A 305 -11.99 -16.93 -11.73
N ALA A 306 -11.99 -15.60 -11.59
CA ALA A 306 -12.75 -14.88 -10.57
C ALA A 306 -14.27 -15.10 -10.66
N SER A 307 -14.77 -15.63 -11.78
CA SER A 307 -16.18 -16.04 -11.94
C SER A 307 -16.57 -17.26 -11.10
N GLN A 308 -15.60 -17.94 -10.48
CA GLN A 308 -15.86 -18.94 -9.47
C GLN A 308 -16.10 -18.24 -8.13
N ASN A 309 -17.36 -18.15 -7.70
CA ASN A 309 -17.77 -17.59 -6.40
C ASN A 309 -17.11 -18.27 -5.17
N SER A 310 -16.21 -19.24 -5.37
CA SER A 310 -15.54 -20.02 -4.32
C SER A 310 -14.62 -19.20 -3.42
N PHE A 311 -14.17 -18.02 -3.84
CA PHE A 311 -13.24 -17.18 -3.08
C PHE A 311 -13.89 -15.97 -2.40
N ILE A 312 -15.19 -15.73 -2.66
CA ILE A 312 -15.96 -14.72 -1.94
C ILE A 312 -16.27 -15.27 -0.55
N PRO A 313 -15.93 -14.58 0.54
CA PRO A 313 -16.23 -15.01 1.90
C PRO A 313 -17.73 -15.32 2.10
N GLN A 314 -18.01 -16.46 2.71
CA GLN A 314 -19.34 -16.91 3.13
C GLN A 314 -19.48 -16.82 4.65
N GLU A 315 -20.70 -16.96 5.16
CA GLU A 315 -21.02 -16.88 6.61
C GLU A 315 -20.10 -17.74 7.49
N ASP A 316 -19.82 -18.98 7.09
CA ASP A 316 -18.93 -19.88 7.84
C ASP A 316 -17.48 -19.38 7.88
N ASP A 317 -17.00 -18.70 6.83
CA ASP A 317 -15.66 -18.10 6.81
C ASP A 317 -15.59 -16.95 7.83
N TYR A 318 -16.59 -16.07 7.85
CA TYR A 318 -16.67 -14.99 8.82
C TYR A 318 -16.73 -15.53 10.24
N LYS A 319 -17.58 -16.53 10.50
CA LYS A 319 -17.70 -17.14 11.82
C LYS A 319 -16.35 -17.65 12.32
N LYS A 320 -15.61 -18.38 11.47
CA LYS A 320 -14.26 -18.85 11.79
C LYS A 320 -13.32 -17.70 12.15
N ILE A 321 -13.27 -16.63 11.34
CA ILE A 321 -12.42 -15.47 11.61
C ILE A 321 -12.82 -14.76 12.92
N HIS A 322 -14.11 -14.60 13.19
CA HIS A 322 -14.60 -14.03 14.44
C HIS A 322 -14.22 -14.88 15.66
N ASP A 323 -14.24 -16.21 15.54
CA ASP A 323 -13.81 -17.13 16.58
C ASP A 323 -12.28 -17.07 16.78
N ASP A 324 -11.50 -17.18 15.70
CA ASP A 324 -10.02 -17.13 15.70
C ASP A 324 -9.49 -15.83 16.34
N PHE A 325 -10.15 -14.71 16.09
CA PHE A 325 -9.78 -13.39 16.61
C PHE A 325 -10.53 -13.00 17.88
N SER A 326 -11.37 -13.89 18.44
CA SER A 326 -12.20 -13.59 19.63
C SER A 326 -12.98 -12.27 19.51
N ASN A 327 -13.51 -11.99 18.30
CA ASN A 327 -14.19 -10.74 17.93
C ASN A 327 -13.37 -9.46 18.14
N THR A 328 -12.05 -9.56 18.29
CA THR A 328 -11.14 -8.44 18.54
C THR A 328 -10.22 -8.26 17.34
N PHE A 329 -10.50 -7.22 16.55
CA PHE A 329 -9.76 -6.91 15.34
C PHE A 329 -8.84 -5.69 15.47
N GLU A 330 -8.81 -5.03 16.64
CA GLU A 330 -7.93 -3.89 16.87
C GLU A 330 -6.47 -4.29 16.66
N ILE A 331 -5.75 -3.50 15.86
CA ILE A 331 -4.32 -3.67 15.64
C ILE A 331 -3.62 -2.92 16.78
N PRO A 332 -2.93 -3.63 17.71
CA PRO A 332 -2.24 -2.97 18.80
C PRO A 332 -1.17 -2.01 18.25
N GLU A 333 -1.08 -0.79 18.80
CA GLU A 333 -0.02 0.19 18.46
C GLU A 333 1.33 -0.20 19.11
N VAL A 334 1.81 -1.41 18.81
CA VAL A 334 3.09 -1.93 19.29
C VAL A 334 4.05 -1.98 18.10
N PHE A 335 4.99 -1.03 18.09
CA PHE A 335 6.06 -0.98 17.10
C PHE A 335 7.40 -1.32 17.77
N GLU A 336 8.16 -2.21 17.15
CA GLU A 336 9.55 -2.49 17.52
C GLU A 336 10.48 -2.34 16.31
N PRO A 337 11.65 -1.68 16.47
CA PRO A 337 12.64 -1.60 15.40
C PRO A 337 13.21 -2.98 15.01
N THR A 338 13.03 -3.39 13.76
CA THR A 338 13.59 -4.63 13.19
C THR A 338 14.98 -4.47 12.55
N GLY A 339 15.50 -3.26 12.43
CA GLY A 339 16.77 -2.94 11.76
C GLY A 339 17.54 -1.80 12.46
N PRO A 340 18.80 -1.56 12.05
CA PRO A 340 19.63 -0.54 12.68
C PRO A 340 19.09 0.86 12.41
N ILE A 341 19.18 1.72 13.42
CA ILE A 341 18.76 3.12 13.36
C ILE A 341 19.90 3.97 12.79
N TYR A 342 19.59 4.83 11.81
CA TYR A 342 20.53 5.81 11.29
C TYR A 342 21.06 6.73 12.39
N LYS A 343 22.37 6.98 12.40
CA LYS A 343 23.01 7.98 13.24
C LYS A 343 23.79 8.95 12.36
N PRO A 344 23.37 10.21 12.22
CA PRO A 344 24.10 11.18 11.43
C PRO A 344 25.58 11.26 11.85
N GLY A 345 26.48 11.11 10.88
CA GLY A 345 27.93 11.18 11.10
C GLY A 345 28.60 9.91 11.61
N SER A 346 27.90 8.80 11.82
CA SER A 346 28.51 7.55 12.30
C SER A 346 29.27 6.74 11.23
N GLY A 347 29.29 7.18 9.97
CA GLY A 347 29.80 6.38 8.85
C GLY A 347 28.95 5.14 8.57
N ASN A 348 29.23 4.46 7.45
CA ASN A 348 28.49 3.27 7.05
C ASN A 348 28.69 2.13 8.06
N ILE A 349 27.63 1.72 8.73
CA ILE A 349 27.62 0.53 9.57
C ILE A 349 27.49 -0.68 8.65
N PRO A 350 28.42 -1.66 8.68
CA PRO A 350 28.26 -2.90 7.95
C PRO A 350 26.99 -3.62 8.42
N VAL A 351 26.09 -3.94 7.50
CA VAL A 351 24.89 -4.74 7.79
C VAL A 351 25.16 -6.17 7.35
N ASP A 352 24.92 -7.10 8.27
CA ASP A 352 24.98 -8.52 8.00
C ASP A 352 23.79 -8.94 7.11
N VAL A 353 24.08 -9.62 6.00
CA VAL A 353 23.09 -10.05 5.01
C VAL A 353 22.07 -11.01 5.63
N GLU A 354 22.45 -11.81 6.63
CA GLU A 354 21.49 -12.67 7.34
C GLU A 354 20.49 -11.86 8.17
N GLN A 355 20.89 -10.69 8.67
CA GLN A 355 19.98 -9.80 9.39
C GLN A 355 18.94 -9.15 8.48
N LEU A 356 19.23 -9.02 7.18
CA LEU A 356 18.29 -8.47 6.18
C LEU A 356 17.17 -9.44 5.81
N ARG A 357 17.29 -10.72 6.17
CA ARG A 357 16.34 -11.78 5.82
C ARG A 357 15.46 -12.21 7.00
N LYS A 358 15.31 -11.34 8.00
CA LYS A 358 14.52 -11.63 9.19
C LYS A 358 13.04 -11.33 8.96
N ASN A 359 12.19 -12.19 9.50
CA ASN A 359 10.75 -11.94 9.52
C ASN A 359 10.42 -10.82 10.52
N ASN A 360 9.41 -10.03 10.17
CA ASN A 360 8.83 -9.07 11.10
C ASN A 360 7.90 -9.80 12.09
N PRO A 361 7.99 -9.53 13.41
CA PRO A 361 7.11 -10.12 14.41
C PRO A 361 5.62 -9.88 14.14
N GLN A 362 5.26 -8.75 13.52
CA GLN A 362 3.86 -8.43 13.20
C GLN A 362 3.32 -9.36 12.11
N THR A 363 4.11 -9.61 11.08
CA THR A 363 3.79 -10.56 10.00
C THR A 363 3.69 -11.98 10.55
N GLU A 364 4.66 -12.40 11.37
CA GLU A 364 4.66 -13.72 12.03
C GLU A 364 3.40 -13.94 12.86
N LEU A 365 3.05 -12.96 13.69
CA LEU A 365 1.87 -13.05 14.55
C LEU A 365 0.58 -13.19 13.72
N LEU A 366 0.41 -12.37 12.67
CA LEU A 366 -0.75 -12.46 11.80
C LEU A 366 -0.83 -13.81 11.08
N CYS A 367 0.29 -14.27 10.51
CA CYS A 367 0.36 -15.58 9.85
C CYS A 367 0.01 -16.72 10.80
N LEU A 368 0.51 -16.69 12.03
CA LEU A 368 0.20 -17.67 13.07
C LEU A 368 -1.28 -17.65 13.46
N MET A 369 -1.84 -16.47 13.71
CA MET A 369 -3.24 -16.32 14.11
C MET A 369 -4.21 -16.77 13.02
N LEU A 370 -3.91 -16.45 11.75
CA LEU A 370 -4.78 -16.76 10.62
C LEU A 370 -4.55 -18.17 10.05
N GLY A 371 -3.42 -18.79 10.37
CA GLY A 371 -2.99 -20.08 9.81
C GLY A 371 -2.60 -19.97 8.33
N ILE A 372 -1.96 -18.86 7.94
CA ILE A 372 -1.49 -18.63 6.56
C ILE A 372 0.04 -18.60 6.50
N ARG A 373 0.59 -18.73 5.30
CA ARG A 373 2.04 -18.79 5.08
C ARG A 373 2.66 -17.39 5.05
N ASN A 374 3.82 -17.21 5.66
CA ASN A 374 4.66 -16.02 5.44
C ASN A 374 5.40 -16.15 4.10
N PRO A 375 5.22 -15.23 3.13
CA PRO A 375 5.91 -15.28 1.84
C PRO A 375 7.43 -15.37 1.95
N ILE A 376 8.06 -14.66 2.90
CA ILE A 376 9.53 -14.69 3.09
C ILE A 376 9.97 -16.10 3.49
N ASP A 377 9.28 -16.73 4.45
CA ASP A 377 9.60 -18.10 4.87
C ASP A 377 9.47 -19.11 3.74
N VAL A 378 8.45 -18.96 2.89
CA VAL A 378 8.29 -19.85 1.73
C VAL A 378 9.47 -19.69 0.77
N ILE A 379 9.99 -18.48 0.56
CA ILE A 379 11.17 -18.26 -0.28
C ILE A 379 12.43 -18.84 0.37
N LEU A 380 12.66 -18.57 1.67
CA LEU A 380 13.86 -18.99 2.39
C LEU A 380 13.94 -20.52 2.50
N ASN A 381 12.86 -21.18 2.91
CA ASN A 381 12.82 -22.64 3.04
C ASN A 381 13.07 -23.34 1.71
N ARG A 382 12.59 -22.77 0.61
CA ARG A 382 12.84 -23.29 -0.72
C ARG A 382 14.31 -23.17 -1.13
N LYS A 383 14.96 -22.03 -0.85
CA LYS A 383 16.39 -21.86 -1.15
C LYS A 383 17.23 -22.91 -0.42
N ILE A 384 16.94 -23.14 0.86
CA ILE A 384 17.61 -24.19 1.66
C ILE A 384 17.43 -25.58 1.04
N GLN A 385 16.22 -25.91 0.55
CA GLN A 385 15.98 -27.20 -0.11
C GLN A 385 16.78 -27.37 -1.40
N LEU A 386 16.91 -26.31 -2.22
CA LEU A 386 17.69 -26.36 -3.45
C LEU A 386 19.19 -26.52 -3.16
N ASP A 387 19.71 -25.77 -2.19
CA ASP A 387 21.12 -25.83 -1.77
C ASP A 387 21.52 -27.20 -1.15
N GLN A 388 20.55 -28.01 -0.71
CA GLN A 388 20.78 -29.37 -0.20
C GLN A 388 20.71 -30.46 -1.29
N THR A 389 20.19 -30.12 -2.48
CA THR A 389 20.01 -31.06 -3.60
C THR A 389 21.06 -30.92 -4.70
N ASP A 390 21.86 -29.86 -4.67
CA ASP A 390 23.04 -29.60 -5.51
C ASP A 390 24.34 -29.95 -4.75
#